data_AF-A0A955WKV5-F1
#
_entry.id   AF-A0A955WKV5-F1
#
_cell.length_a   1.000
_cell.length_b   1.000
_cell.length_c   1.000
_cell.angle_alpha   90.00
_cell.angle_beta   90.00
_cell.angle_gamma   90.00
#
_symmetry.space_group_name_H-M   'P 1'
#
loop_
_entity.id
_entity.type
_entity.pdbx_description
1 polymer ?
#
loop_
_entity_poly.entity_id
_entity_poly.type
_entity_poly.pdbx_seq_one_letter_code
_entity_poly.pdbx_strand_id
1 'polypeptide(L)'
;MRDRTHRWHCLGMAALALSLARCEEGPPPELDPFNNNPADAATAAADETDAALAAAEDPPDPDDAPAPEPDEEAPPGGAAEALHFLFFGRLGNAIDDLTRASAYLQATAAEPTIAQWLARRCMGPDRTLQAPYLNTWWPAGVNEVPEIDFFNRADLRLGRGMFFATCGERIIALVNNYGVPGQPVHEAFLGFDQAPAAAAVGMDYDPSRGADYAVQFYLYVRGEPDTALQFDSERPKPLPMTCTMCHGGVYEEDTGLVRGASFLPLMLESLDFQRFTPTEEERLRRANALVRLTNPPPGVRIIIDAAYPDGVERIGATYQRDRVPDSWAEAPDEWRSLVRPYCAGCHAALGDVRGFHIDDATPFLTQRDRVRALTCGNPGSIPLMPQAEVTRRALDADPIARNIACGPND
;
A
#
# COMPACT_ATOMS: atom_id res chain seq x y z
N MET A 1 -67.55 -30.24 -24.56
CA MET A 1 -66.99 -31.62 -24.58
C MET A 1 -65.47 -31.43 -24.39
N ARG A 2 -64.76 -32.08 -23.45
CA ARG A 2 -64.44 -33.53 -23.37
C ARG A 2 -63.81 -34.04 -24.68
N ASP A 3 -62.73 -34.83 -24.75
CA ASP A 3 -61.82 -35.56 -23.81
C ASP A 3 -60.60 -36.05 -24.70
N ARG A 4 -59.41 -36.60 -24.29
CA ARG A 4 -58.77 -37.00 -23.00
C ARG A 4 -57.25 -37.38 -23.20
N THR A 5 -56.41 -37.23 -22.16
CA THR A 5 -55.18 -38.06 -21.81
C THR A 5 -53.97 -38.14 -22.78
N HIS A 6 -52.76 -38.57 -22.40
CA HIS A 6 -52.17 -39.23 -21.20
C HIS A 6 -51.06 -38.36 -20.51
N ARG A 7 -50.48 -38.60 -19.32
CA ARG A 7 -50.49 -39.66 -18.26
C ARG A 7 -49.66 -40.96 -18.40
N TRP A 8 -48.39 -40.90 -17.98
CA TRP A 8 -47.63 -41.86 -17.12
C TRP A 8 -46.86 -41.01 -16.07
N HIS A 9 -46.69 -41.26 -14.75
CA HIS A 9 -46.65 -42.45 -13.85
C HIS A 9 -45.26 -43.12 -13.77
N CYS A 10 -44.77 -43.66 -12.64
CA CYS A 10 -45.47 -44.08 -11.40
C CYS A 10 -45.34 -43.15 -10.15
N LEU A 11 -45.23 -43.72 -8.93
CA LEU A 11 -45.98 -43.26 -7.74
C LEU A 11 -45.50 -43.93 -6.41
N GLY A 12 -45.30 -43.17 -5.32
CA GLY A 12 -45.13 -43.67 -3.92
C GLY A 12 -44.49 -42.62 -2.97
N MET A 13 -44.94 -42.23 -1.77
CA MET A 13 -45.85 -42.73 -0.70
C MET A 13 -45.28 -43.84 0.22
N ALA A 14 -45.44 -43.83 1.56
CA ALA A 14 -45.86 -42.79 2.53
C ALA A 14 -45.67 -43.25 4.01
N ALA A 15 -45.53 -42.29 4.97
CA ALA A 15 -45.74 -42.38 6.44
C ALA A 15 -44.87 -43.39 7.26
N LEU A 16 -44.69 -43.30 8.60
CA LEU A 16 -45.43 -42.66 9.72
C LEU A 16 -44.55 -42.48 11.00
N ALA A 17 -45.02 -41.66 11.95
CA ALA A 17 -44.79 -41.72 13.43
C ALA A 17 -43.61 -40.97 14.09
N LEU A 18 -43.82 -40.64 15.38
CA LEU A 18 -43.00 -39.79 16.26
C LEU A 18 -42.06 -40.62 17.17
N SER A 19 -40.93 -40.04 17.60
CA SER A 19 -40.64 -39.88 19.03
C SER A 19 -39.56 -38.80 19.30
N LEU A 20 -39.53 -38.32 20.54
CA LEU A 20 -38.67 -37.25 21.05
C LEU A 20 -37.21 -37.69 21.24
N ALA A 21 -36.27 -36.83 20.86
CA ALA A 21 -34.97 -36.69 21.51
C ALA A 21 -34.58 -35.20 21.52
N ARG A 22 -34.04 -34.70 22.63
CA ARG A 22 -33.35 -33.41 22.69
C ARG A 22 -31.86 -33.67 22.53
N CYS A 23 -31.21 -32.94 21.63
CA CYS A 23 -29.79 -32.65 21.69
C CYS A 23 -29.64 -31.13 21.62
N GLU A 24 -28.82 -30.56 22.50
CA GLU A 24 -28.46 -29.15 22.47
C GLU A 24 -27.21 -29.02 21.59
N GLU A 25 -27.40 -28.68 20.32
CA GLU A 25 -26.29 -28.33 19.44
C GLU A 25 -25.99 -26.84 19.58
N GLY A 26 -24.83 -26.54 20.20
CA GLY A 26 -24.27 -25.19 20.18
C GLY A 26 -23.83 -24.80 18.77
N PRO A 27 -23.57 -23.50 18.51
CA PRO A 27 -23.04 -23.08 17.22
C PRO A 27 -21.70 -23.79 16.92
N PRO A 28 -21.44 -24.18 15.66
CA PRO A 28 -20.16 -24.77 15.30
C PRO A 28 -19.02 -23.77 15.53
N PRO A 29 -17.79 -24.23 15.83
CA PRO A 29 -16.65 -23.35 15.98
C PRO A 29 -16.38 -22.60 14.68
N GLU A 30 -16.01 -21.32 14.81
CA GLU A 30 -15.67 -20.44 13.71
C GLU A 30 -14.37 -20.93 13.04
N LEU A 31 -14.45 -21.29 11.75
CA LEU A 31 -13.31 -21.80 11.01
C LEU A 31 -12.48 -20.64 10.46
N ASP A 32 -11.30 -20.42 11.04
CA ASP A 32 -10.26 -19.57 10.47
C ASP A 32 -9.80 -20.15 9.12
N PRO A 33 -9.98 -19.43 7.99
CA PRO A 33 -9.62 -19.94 6.67
C PRO A 33 -8.11 -19.89 6.36
N PHE A 34 -7.25 -19.43 7.29
CA PHE A 34 -5.82 -19.20 7.03
C PHE A 34 -4.86 -20.26 7.58
N ASN A 35 -5.30 -21.25 8.37
CA ASN A 35 -4.40 -22.30 8.87
C ASN A 35 -4.04 -23.35 7.80
N ASN A 36 -2.99 -23.05 7.02
CA ASN A 36 -2.42 -23.93 5.99
C ASN A 36 -1.04 -24.51 6.40
N ASN A 37 -0.90 -25.05 7.61
CA ASN A 37 0.36 -25.66 8.07
C ASN A 37 0.36 -27.21 8.03
N PRO A 38 1.05 -27.86 7.07
CA PRO A 38 1.07 -29.32 6.93
C PRO A 38 2.22 -29.99 7.73
N ALA A 39 2.44 -29.58 8.99
CA ALA A 39 3.66 -29.93 9.74
C ALA A 39 3.48 -30.22 11.25
N ASP A 40 2.44 -30.95 11.65
CA ASP A 40 2.24 -31.42 13.04
C ASP A 40 2.01 -32.94 13.13
N ALA A 41 3.10 -33.73 13.03
CA ALA A 41 3.08 -35.17 13.26
C ALA A 41 4.46 -35.72 13.69
N ALA A 42 4.65 -35.87 15.00
CA ALA A 42 5.84 -36.39 15.69
C ALA A 42 7.11 -35.50 15.58
N THR A 43 8.02 -35.45 16.56
CA THR A 43 8.15 -36.28 17.79
C THR A 43 8.67 -35.43 18.95
N ALA A 44 8.24 -35.70 20.18
CA ALA A 44 8.78 -35.06 21.38
C ALA A 44 9.19 -36.11 22.43
N ALA A 45 10.50 -36.18 22.70
CA ALA A 45 11.12 -36.77 23.89
C ALA A 45 12.48 -36.10 24.05
N ALA A 46 12.80 -35.63 25.26
CA ALA A 46 14.02 -34.88 25.55
C ALA A 46 15.11 -35.77 26.18
N ASP A 47 16.34 -35.28 26.20
CA ASP A 47 17.17 -35.36 27.40
C ASP A 47 18.16 -34.19 27.48
N GLU A 48 18.56 -33.84 28.69
CA GLU A 48 19.61 -32.87 29.02
C GLU A 48 20.93 -33.64 29.31
N THR A 49 22.12 -33.11 29.64
CA THR A 49 22.64 -31.76 29.95
C THR A 49 24.17 -31.74 29.66
N ASP A 50 24.83 -30.61 29.90
CA ASP A 50 26.27 -30.45 30.26
C ASP A 50 27.40 -30.96 29.35
N ALA A 51 28.09 -29.98 28.73
CA ALA A 51 29.54 -29.82 28.90
C ALA A 51 29.96 -28.36 28.60
N ALA A 52 30.79 -27.76 29.47
CA ALA A 52 31.39 -26.44 29.28
C ALA A 52 32.89 -26.47 29.62
N LEU A 53 33.59 -25.37 29.32
CA LEU A 53 35.06 -25.16 29.44
C LEU A 53 35.89 -25.84 28.32
N ALA A 54 36.96 -25.23 27.79
CA ALA A 54 37.37 -23.82 27.86
C ALA A 54 38.38 -23.49 26.75
N ALA A 55 38.33 -22.26 26.24
CA ALA A 55 39.47 -21.55 25.66
C ALA A 55 39.23 -20.05 25.86
N ALA A 56 40.14 -19.39 26.56
CA ALA A 56 40.25 -17.93 26.57
C ALA A 56 41.56 -17.60 25.87
N GLU A 57 41.51 -16.70 24.88
CA GLU A 57 42.70 -16.19 24.21
C GLU A 57 43.19 -14.95 24.97
N ASP A 58 44.51 -14.81 25.11
CA ASP A 58 45.11 -13.67 25.81
C ASP A 58 44.88 -12.35 25.03
N PRO A 59 44.66 -11.23 25.73
CA PRO A 59 44.63 -9.92 25.07
C PRO A 59 46.02 -9.56 24.52
N PRO A 60 46.11 -8.87 23.36
CA PRO A 60 47.39 -8.49 22.78
C PRO A 60 48.16 -7.47 23.64
N ASP A 61 49.49 -7.50 23.49
CA ASP A 61 50.43 -6.64 24.21
C ASP A 61 50.25 -5.16 23.81
N PRO A 62 50.10 -4.21 24.76
CA PRO A 62 49.88 -2.80 24.44
C PRO A 62 51.08 -2.04 23.86
N ASP A 63 52.30 -2.60 23.91
CA ASP A 63 53.51 -1.88 23.49
C ASP A 63 53.86 -2.01 21.98
N ASP A 64 53.15 -2.86 21.21
CA ASP A 64 53.45 -3.15 19.79
C ASP A 64 52.80 -2.13 18.79
N ALA A 65 52.82 -0.85 19.16
CA ALA A 65 52.30 0.25 18.34
C ALA A 65 53.36 0.79 17.36
N PRO A 66 53.16 0.73 16.03
CA PRO A 66 54.11 1.28 15.07
C PRO A 66 54.19 2.82 15.17
N ALA A 67 55.39 3.35 14.97
CA ALA A 67 55.65 4.79 15.03
C ALA A 67 54.90 5.56 13.92
N PRO A 68 54.45 6.80 14.19
CA PRO A 68 53.73 7.60 13.20
C PRO A 68 54.61 8.00 12.02
N GLU A 69 54.11 7.79 10.80
CA GLU A 69 54.67 8.36 9.58
C GLU A 69 54.34 9.87 9.48
N PRO A 70 55.16 10.67 8.76
CA PRO A 70 55.01 12.13 8.71
C PRO A 70 53.79 12.58 7.90
N ASP A 71 53.32 13.81 8.17
CA ASP A 71 52.07 14.37 7.65
C ASP A 71 51.96 14.38 6.10
N GLU A 72 51.07 13.56 5.54
CA GLU A 72 50.50 13.80 4.20
C GLU A 72 49.26 14.71 4.29
N GLU A 73 49.07 15.56 3.28
CA GLU A 73 47.98 16.55 3.25
C GLU A 73 46.60 15.89 3.17
N ALA A 74 45.71 16.22 4.12
CA ALA A 74 44.39 15.62 4.21
C ALA A 74 43.50 15.96 2.99
N PRO A 75 42.95 14.96 2.27
CA PRO A 75 41.98 15.21 1.20
C PRO A 75 40.64 15.71 1.80
N PRO A 76 40.00 16.73 1.20
CA PRO A 76 38.75 17.27 1.73
C PRO A 76 37.55 16.34 1.43
N GLY A 77 36.64 16.19 2.40
CA GLY A 77 35.32 15.56 2.18
C GLY A 77 35.15 14.11 2.66
N GLY A 78 35.79 13.71 3.75
CA GLY A 78 35.67 12.35 4.31
C GLY A 78 34.31 12.03 4.95
N ALA A 79 33.42 11.38 4.19
CA ALA A 79 32.38 10.41 4.58
C ALA A 79 31.33 10.70 5.70
N ALA A 80 31.47 11.75 6.52
CA ALA A 80 30.62 11.94 7.73
C ALA A 80 29.28 12.66 7.48
N GLU A 81 29.13 13.42 6.40
CA GLU A 81 27.94 14.27 6.18
C GLU A 81 26.76 13.55 5.50
N ALA A 82 26.99 12.37 4.91
CA ALA A 82 25.98 11.62 4.15
C ALA A 82 24.78 11.12 4.97
N LEU A 83 24.82 11.22 6.30
CA LEU A 83 23.78 10.74 7.20
C LEU A 83 22.71 11.79 7.57
N HIS A 84 22.99 13.09 7.43
CA HIS A 84 22.15 14.13 8.06
C HIS A 84 20.96 14.63 7.23
N PHE A 85 21.00 14.55 5.90
CA PHE A 85 19.97 15.14 5.03
C PHE A 85 18.89 14.14 4.59
N LEU A 86 17.65 14.64 4.47
CA LEU A 86 16.40 13.99 4.01
C LEU A 86 15.50 13.23 5.01
N PHE A 87 15.85 13.03 6.29
CA PHE A 87 14.89 12.43 7.26
C PHE A 87 14.59 13.28 8.50
N PHE A 88 15.58 13.94 9.12
CA PHE A 88 15.32 14.85 10.25
C PHE A 88 14.65 16.19 9.85
N GLY A 89 14.63 16.52 8.55
CA GLY A 89 14.08 17.77 8.03
C GLY A 89 12.58 18.01 8.28
N ARG A 90 11.75 16.97 8.39
CA ARG A 90 10.29 17.07 8.66
C ARG A 90 9.90 16.91 10.14
N LEU A 91 10.87 16.84 11.05
CA LEU A 91 10.64 16.97 12.50
C LEU A 91 11.28 18.23 13.09
N GLY A 92 12.23 18.87 12.39
CA GLY A 92 12.88 20.11 12.84
C GLY A 92 11.92 21.31 12.91
N ASN A 93 11.33 21.70 11.77
CA ASN A 93 10.53 22.92 11.67
C ASN A 93 9.09 22.62 11.25
N ALA A 94 8.22 22.39 12.22
CA ALA A 94 6.76 22.34 11.98
C ALA A 94 6.20 23.67 11.41
N ILE A 95 6.94 24.78 11.57
CA ILE A 95 6.63 26.08 10.98
C ILE A 95 6.83 26.06 9.47
N ASP A 96 7.92 25.46 8.97
CA ASP A 96 8.21 25.41 7.53
C ASP A 96 7.21 24.51 6.79
N ASP A 97 6.85 23.37 7.38
CA ASP A 97 5.79 22.49 6.85
C ASP A 97 4.42 23.21 6.82
N LEU A 98 4.11 24.06 7.80
CA LEU A 98 2.89 24.89 7.81
C LEU A 98 2.96 26.05 6.80
N THR A 99 4.13 26.66 6.60
CA THR A 99 4.34 27.69 5.57
C THR A 99 4.16 27.09 4.17
N ARG A 100 4.69 25.88 3.93
CA ARG A 100 4.47 25.11 2.69
C ARG A 100 3.00 24.75 2.47
N ALA A 101 2.32 24.30 3.53
CA ALA A 101 0.87 24.09 3.49
C ALA A 101 0.11 25.39 3.17
N SER A 102 0.58 26.54 3.65
CA SER A 102 -0.02 27.86 3.37
C SER A 102 0.24 28.36 1.95
N ALA A 103 1.40 28.06 1.36
CA ALA A 103 1.67 28.31 -0.06
C ALA A 103 0.79 27.42 -0.95
N TYR A 104 0.70 26.13 -0.64
CA TYR A 104 -0.21 25.20 -1.29
C TYR A 104 -1.67 25.64 -1.19
N LEU A 105 -2.14 26.04 0.01
CA LEU A 105 -3.46 26.64 0.22
C LEU A 105 -3.74 27.83 -0.70
N GLN A 106 -2.76 28.69 -0.96
CA GLN A 106 -2.96 29.84 -1.86
C GLN A 106 -3.06 29.43 -3.34
N ALA A 107 -2.35 28.37 -3.74
CA ALA A 107 -2.52 27.77 -5.06
C ALA A 107 -3.86 27.00 -5.20
N THR A 108 -4.31 26.30 -4.16
CA THR A 108 -5.50 25.43 -4.20
C THR A 108 -6.80 26.04 -3.68
N ALA A 109 -6.80 27.25 -3.11
CA ALA A 109 -8.03 27.97 -2.75
C ALA A 109 -8.90 28.36 -3.97
N ALA A 110 -8.40 28.15 -5.19
CA ALA A 110 -9.15 28.25 -6.45
C ALA A 110 -9.65 26.88 -6.97
N GLU A 111 -9.29 25.76 -6.32
CA GLU A 111 -9.80 24.44 -6.69
C GLU A 111 -11.28 24.30 -6.29
N PRO A 112 -12.08 23.51 -7.04
CA PRO A 112 -13.52 23.46 -6.86
C PRO A 112 -13.98 22.51 -5.76
N THR A 113 -15.31 22.37 -5.60
CA THR A 113 -15.86 21.16 -4.97
C THR A 113 -15.52 19.91 -5.79
N ILE A 114 -15.45 18.74 -5.16
CA ILE A 114 -15.07 17.47 -5.81
C ILE A 114 -15.77 17.20 -7.17
N ALA A 115 -17.07 17.48 -7.29
CA ALA A 115 -17.81 17.33 -8.54
C ALA A 115 -17.40 18.35 -9.60
N GLN A 116 -17.15 19.60 -9.21
CA GLN A 116 -16.64 20.63 -10.11
C GLN A 116 -15.17 20.38 -10.51
N TRP A 117 -14.36 19.71 -9.68
CA TRP A 117 -12.98 19.29 -9.99
C TRP A 117 -12.98 18.24 -11.11
N LEU A 118 -13.75 17.15 -10.93
CA LEU A 118 -13.96 16.14 -11.97
C LEU A 118 -14.46 16.79 -13.28
N ALA A 119 -15.38 17.74 -13.17
CA ALA A 119 -15.86 18.50 -14.33
C ALA A 119 -14.75 19.31 -15.03
N ARG A 120 -13.98 20.14 -14.31
CA ARG A 120 -12.87 20.92 -14.90
C ARG A 120 -11.82 20.01 -15.57
N ARG A 121 -11.46 18.88 -14.95
CA ARG A 121 -10.41 17.99 -15.44
C ARG A 121 -10.84 17.11 -16.62
N CYS A 122 -12.08 16.59 -16.62
CA CYS A 122 -12.60 15.68 -17.66
C CYS A 122 -13.49 16.33 -18.73
N MET A 123 -14.08 17.49 -18.47
CA MET A 123 -15.05 18.13 -19.36
C MET A 123 -14.68 19.56 -19.80
N GLY A 124 -13.58 20.11 -19.27
CA GLY A 124 -13.18 21.49 -19.48
C GLY A 124 -13.93 22.49 -18.57
N PRO A 125 -13.56 23.78 -18.61
CA PRO A 125 -14.07 24.79 -17.69
C PRO A 125 -15.57 25.10 -17.86
N ASP A 126 -16.11 24.90 -19.07
CA ASP A 126 -17.46 25.36 -19.45
C ASP A 126 -18.59 24.36 -19.11
N ARG A 127 -18.30 23.27 -18.39
CA ARG A 127 -19.31 22.27 -17.99
C ARG A 127 -19.30 22.05 -16.48
N THR A 128 -20.42 22.29 -15.82
CA THR A 128 -20.62 21.99 -14.40
C THR A 128 -21.27 20.62 -14.22
N LEU A 129 -20.64 19.70 -13.47
CA LEU A 129 -21.40 18.62 -12.82
C LEU A 129 -22.28 19.23 -11.72
N GLN A 130 -23.54 18.80 -11.64
CA GLN A 130 -24.39 19.09 -10.49
C GLN A 130 -24.15 18.04 -9.38
N ALA A 131 -24.44 18.40 -8.13
CA ALA A 131 -24.04 17.61 -6.96
C ALA A 131 -24.45 16.11 -6.93
N PRO A 132 -25.66 15.68 -7.35
CA PRO A 132 -26.06 14.27 -7.21
C PRO A 132 -25.51 13.32 -8.30
N TYR A 133 -24.61 13.78 -9.18
CA TYR A 133 -24.25 13.05 -10.40
C TYR A 133 -23.01 12.13 -10.29
N LEU A 134 -22.29 12.14 -9.15
CA LEU A 134 -21.08 11.32 -8.94
C LEU A 134 -21.29 9.81 -9.18
N ASN A 135 -22.52 9.31 -9.01
CA ASN A 135 -22.83 7.88 -8.99
C ASN A 135 -23.42 7.32 -10.30
N THR A 136 -23.73 8.13 -11.33
CA THR A 136 -24.57 7.64 -12.47
C THR A 136 -24.33 8.20 -13.88
N TRP A 137 -23.62 9.32 -14.10
CA TRP A 137 -23.54 9.89 -15.45
C TRP A 137 -22.20 10.59 -15.77
N TRP A 138 -21.38 9.93 -16.59
CA TRP A 138 -20.22 10.53 -17.25
C TRP A 138 -20.50 10.78 -18.75
N PRO A 139 -19.74 11.68 -19.40
CA PRO A 139 -19.83 11.87 -20.84
C PRO A 139 -19.45 10.61 -21.64
N ALA A 140 -20.10 10.42 -22.79
CA ALA A 140 -19.65 9.44 -23.77
C ALA A 140 -18.19 9.71 -24.18
N GLY A 141 -17.32 8.71 -24.05
CA GLY A 141 -15.88 8.80 -24.29
C GLY A 141 -15.01 8.69 -23.03
N VAL A 142 -15.60 8.73 -21.83
CA VAL A 142 -14.90 8.37 -20.59
C VAL A 142 -14.89 6.84 -20.44
N ASN A 143 -13.72 6.23 -20.25
CA ASN A 143 -13.64 4.84 -19.78
C ASN A 143 -13.45 4.85 -18.26
N GLU A 144 -14.46 4.37 -17.55
CA GLU A 144 -14.50 4.28 -16.09
C GLU A 144 -14.10 2.88 -15.60
N VAL A 145 -13.33 2.81 -14.53
CA VAL A 145 -13.30 1.65 -13.65
C VAL A 145 -14.35 1.91 -12.56
N PRO A 146 -15.43 1.10 -12.49
CA PRO A 146 -16.39 1.21 -11.39
C PRO A 146 -15.70 1.10 -10.03
N GLU A 147 -16.29 1.73 -9.01
CA GLU A 147 -15.66 1.83 -7.68
C GLU A 147 -15.23 0.46 -7.14
N ILE A 148 -14.05 0.44 -6.53
CA ILE A 148 -13.43 -0.74 -5.93
C ILE A 148 -13.40 -0.51 -4.43
N ASP A 149 -14.22 -1.26 -3.69
CA ASP A 149 -14.34 -1.16 -2.23
C ASP A 149 -13.44 -2.19 -1.54
N PHE A 150 -12.43 -1.71 -0.83
CA PHE A 150 -11.45 -2.54 -0.14
C PHE A 150 -11.00 -1.95 1.19
N PHE A 151 -10.48 -2.80 2.07
CA PHE A 151 -9.76 -2.39 3.27
C PHE A 151 -8.26 -2.49 3.00
N ASN A 152 -7.54 -1.37 3.10
CA ASN A 152 -6.10 -1.37 2.88
C ASN A 152 -5.38 -1.79 4.17
N ARG A 153 -5.11 -3.10 4.29
CA ARG A 153 -4.71 -3.77 5.53
C ARG A 153 -3.28 -3.50 5.98
N ALA A 154 -2.39 -3.26 5.02
CA ALA A 154 -0.94 -3.18 5.23
C ALA A 154 -0.37 -1.75 5.22
N ASP A 155 -1.13 -0.76 4.72
CA ASP A 155 -0.71 0.64 4.65
C ASP A 155 -1.31 1.44 5.82
N LEU A 156 -2.63 1.71 5.79
CA LEU A 156 -3.30 2.67 6.69
C LEU A 156 -4.53 2.13 7.45
N ARG A 157 -4.96 0.89 7.18
CA ARG A 157 -6.14 0.24 7.80
C ARG A 157 -7.40 1.10 7.78
N LEU A 158 -7.70 1.61 6.59
CA LEU A 158 -8.90 2.37 6.26
C LEU A 158 -9.72 1.60 5.22
N GLY A 159 -11.06 1.76 5.29
CA GLY A 159 -11.91 1.43 4.15
C GLY A 159 -11.65 2.43 3.04
N ARG A 160 -11.54 1.95 1.79
CA ARG A 160 -11.25 2.75 0.61
C ARG A 160 -12.20 2.37 -0.51
N GLY A 161 -12.99 3.35 -0.96
CA GLY A 161 -13.73 3.30 -2.21
C GLY A 161 -12.87 3.99 -3.25
N MET A 162 -12.42 3.26 -4.26
CA MET A 162 -11.47 3.77 -5.26
C MET A 162 -12.04 3.73 -6.66
N PHE A 163 -12.04 4.88 -7.33
CA PHE A 163 -12.56 5.08 -8.67
C PHE A 163 -11.45 5.54 -9.62
N PHE A 164 -11.50 5.12 -10.88
CA PHE A 164 -10.62 5.65 -11.95
C PHE A 164 -11.41 6.01 -13.21
N ALA A 165 -11.00 7.09 -13.89
CA ALA A 165 -11.52 7.49 -15.20
C ALA A 165 -10.42 7.92 -16.17
N THR A 166 -10.62 7.65 -17.46
CA THR A 166 -9.82 8.24 -18.55
C THR A 166 -10.59 9.36 -19.25
N CYS A 167 -9.95 10.50 -19.48
CA CYS A 167 -10.57 11.69 -20.04
C CYS A 167 -9.66 12.31 -21.11
N GLY A 168 -9.66 11.69 -22.30
CA GLY A 168 -8.60 11.86 -23.28
C GLY A 168 -7.33 11.16 -22.78
N GLU A 169 -6.18 11.83 -22.86
CA GLU A 169 -4.90 11.32 -22.34
C GLU A 169 -4.76 11.47 -20.81
N ARG A 170 -5.71 12.17 -20.16
CA ARG A 170 -5.72 12.32 -18.70
C ARG A 170 -6.28 11.08 -18.03
N ILE A 171 -5.70 10.72 -16.89
CA ILE A 171 -6.22 9.66 -16.02
C ILE A 171 -6.48 10.26 -14.65
N ILE A 172 -7.69 10.10 -14.13
CA ILE A 172 -8.07 10.53 -12.79
C ILE A 172 -8.21 9.29 -11.91
N ALA A 173 -7.68 9.38 -10.69
CA ALA A 173 -8.01 8.50 -9.58
C ALA A 173 -8.74 9.30 -8.50
N LEU A 174 -9.71 8.69 -7.82
CA LEU A 174 -10.36 9.25 -6.65
C LEU A 174 -10.44 8.18 -5.56
N VAL A 175 -10.07 8.54 -4.33
CA VAL A 175 -9.99 7.62 -3.19
C VAL A 175 -10.81 8.18 -2.03
N ASN A 176 -12.02 7.66 -1.86
CA ASN A 176 -12.88 7.90 -0.71
C ASN A 176 -12.35 7.11 0.50
N ASN A 177 -12.17 7.75 1.66
CA ASN A 177 -11.63 7.13 2.88
C ASN A 177 -12.75 6.97 3.92
N TYR A 178 -12.93 5.76 4.45
CA TYR A 178 -14.04 5.40 5.35
C TYR A 178 -13.56 4.96 6.73
N GLY A 179 -14.25 5.46 7.76
CA GLY A 179 -13.93 5.21 9.16
C GLY A 179 -12.68 5.97 9.64
N VAL A 180 -11.96 5.39 10.61
CA VAL A 180 -10.79 6.00 11.27
C VAL A 180 -9.51 5.15 11.12
N PRO A 181 -8.31 5.77 11.11
CA PRO A 181 -7.04 5.06 11.02
C PRO A 181 -6.87 3.91 12.02
N GLY A 182 -6.34 2.78 11.56
CA GLY A 182 -6.02 1.64 12.43
C GLY A 182 -7.22 0.82 12.94
N GLN A 183 -8.46 1.16 12.57
CA GLN A 183 -9.68 0.45 12.98
C GLN A 183 -9.68 -1.05 12.59
N PRO A 184 -10.58 -1.88 13.17
CA PRO A 184 -10.84 -3.23 12.71
C PRO A 184 -11.40 -3.27 11.28
N VAL A 185 -11.03 -4.31 10.51
CA VAL A 185 -11.47 -4.51 9.12
C VAL A 185 -13.01 -4.55 8.98
N HIS A 186 -13.73 -5.11 9.95
CA HIS A 186 -15.19 -5.18 9.89
C HIS A 186 -15.86 -3.81 10.11
N GLU A 187 -15.31 -2.95 10.98
CA GLU A 187 -15.80 -1.57 11.18
C GLU A 187 -15.59 -0.73 9.91
N ALA A 188 -14.45 -0.92 9.25
CA ALA A 188 -14.17 -0.29 7.96
C ALA A 188 -15.19 -0.69 6.88
N PHE A 189 -15.58 -1.98 6.81
CA PHE A 189 -16.59 -2.43 5.86
C PHE A 189 -18.01 -1.92 6.18
N LEU A 190 -18.37 -1.81 7.46
CA LEU A 190 -19.64 -1.15 7.87
C LEU A 190 -19.66 0.35 7.50
N GLY A 191 -18.48 0.99 7.42
CA GLY A 191 -18.32 2.39 7.06
C GLY A 191 -18.84 2.74 5.65
N PHE A 192 -18.74 1.83 4.68
CA PHE A 192 -19.18 2.07 3.30
C PHE A 192 -20.70 2.33 3.18
N ASP A 193 -21.51 1.51 3.86
CA ASP A 193 -22.98 1.62 3.83
C ASP A 193 -23.53 2.72 4.75
N GLN A 194 -22.79 3.07 5.81
CA GLN A 194 -23.37 3.78 6.98
C GLN A 194 -22.79 5.17 7.24
N ALA A 195 -21.62 5.50 6.69
CA ALA A 195 -20.93 6.77 6.94
C ALA A 195 -20.56 7.51 5.64
N PRO A 196 -20.67 8.84 5.59
CA PRO A 196 -20.01 9.60 4.53
C PRO A 196 -18.49 9.44 4.66
N ALA A 197 -17.80 9.38 3.52
CA ALA A 197 -16.33 9.35 3.51
C ALA A 197 -15.75 10.51 4.33
N ALA A 198 -14.81 10.19 5.23
CA ALA A 198 -14.18 11.16 6.12
C ALA A 198 -13.34 12.19 5.34
N ALA A 199 -12.67 11.71 4.30
CA ALA A 199 -11.90 12.49 3.34
C ALA A 199 -11.89 11.78 1.98
N ALA A 200 -11.78 12.54 0.89
CA ALA A 200 -11.58 12.01 -0.46
C ALA A 200 -10.31 12.62 -1.06
N VAL A 201 -9.37 11.77 -1.48
CA VAL A 201 -8.14 12.20 -2.16
C VAL A 201 -8.33 12.04 -3.66
N GLY A 202 -8.34 13.15 -4.39
CA GLY A 202 -8.27 13.16 -5.84
C GLY A 202 -6.81 13.12 -6.32
N MET A 203 -6.54 12.40 -7.38
CA MET A 203 -5.25 12.45 -8.09
C MET A 203 -5.52 12.54 -9.58
N ASP A 204 -4.71 13.30 -10.32
CA ASP A 204 -4.76 13.26 -11.78
C ASP A 204 -3.37 13.18 -12.42
N TYR A 205 -3.30 12.36 -13.46
CA TYR A 205 -2.21 12.29 -14.43
C TYR A 205 -2.61 13.14 -15.65
N ASP A 206 -1.79 14.13 -15.98
CA ASP A 206 -2.01 15.08 -17.07
C ASP A 206 -0.69 15.31 -17.82
N PRO A 207 -0.42 14.56 -18.91
CA PRO A 207 0.87 14.59 -19.59
C PRO A 207 1.20 15.97 -20.20
N SER A 208 0.19 16.84 -20.35
CA SER A 208 0.38 18.23 -20.79
C SER A 208 1.21 19.11 -19.84
N ARG A 209 1.42 18.67 -18.58
CA ARG A 209 2.30 19.33 -17.60
C ARG A 209 3.79 19.02 -17.82
N GLY A 210 4.11 18.13 -18.75
CA GLY A 210 5.43 17.53 -18.86
C GLY A 210 5.59 16.32 -17.94
N ALA A 211 6.47 15.38 -18.32
CA ALA A 211 6.58 14.06 -17.67
C ALA A 211 6.77 14.16 -16.15
N ASP A 212 7.67 15.04 -15.69
CA ASP A 212 8.01 15.13 -14.27
C ASP A 212 6.88 15.73 -13.41
N TYR A 213 5.91 16.44 -13.98
CA TYR A 213 4.81 17.08 -13.24
C TYR A 213 3.43 16.47 -13.56
N ALA A 214 3.40 15.35 -14.28
CA ALA A 214 2.15 14.78 -14.80
C ALA A 214 1.16 14.41 -13.69
N VAL A 215 1.63 13.76 -12.60
CA VAL A 215 0.79 13.36 -11.45
C VAL A 215 0.72 14.48 -10.40
N GLN A 216 -0.50 14.88 -10.02
CA GLN A 216 -0.78 15.82 -8.94
C GLN A 216 -1.87 15.31 -7.99
N PHE A 217 -1.91 15.85 -6.77
CA PHE A 217 -2.82 15.42 -5.69
C PHE A 217 -3.77 16.55 -5.26
N TYR A 218 -4.94 16.18 -4.74
CA TYR A 218 -6.01 17.06 -4.28
C TYR A 218 -6.73 16.40 -3.10
N LEU A 219 -7.24 17.19 -2.15
CA LEU A 219 -7.98 16.66 -0.99
C LEU A 219 -9.29 17.42 -0.81
N TYR A 220 -10.34 16.64 -0.57
CA TYR A 220 -11.68 17.12 -0.28
C TYR A 220 -12.16 16.51 1.03
N VAL A 221 -12.53 17.34 2.01
CA VAL A 221 -13.21 16.90 3.23
C VAL A 221 -14.67 17.34 3.13
N ARG A 222 -15.58 16.36 3.16
CA ARG A 222 -17.03 16.55 2.94
C ARG A 222 -17.38 17.21 1.59
N GLY A 223 -16.49 17.11 0.61
CA GLY A 223 -16.65 17.63 -0.76
C GLY A 223 -16.02 19.00 -1.02
N GLU A 224 -15.60 19.71 0.02
CA GLU A 224 -14.88 21.00 -0.04
C GLU A 224 -13.36 20.80 0.07
N PRO A 225 -12.51 21.65 -0.54
CA PRO A 225 -11.05 21.52 -0.44
C PRO A 225 -10.52 21.58 1.00
N ASP A 226 -9.57 20.70 1.33
CA ASP A 226 -8.80 20.71 2.58
C ASP A 226 -7.30 20.47 2.28
N THR A 227 -6.43 20.72 3.24
CA THR A 227 -4.96 20.70 3.07
C THR A 227 -4.19 19.98 4.17
N ALA A 228 -4.86 19.37 5.15
CA ALA A 228 -4.23 18.43 6.08
C ALA A 228 -5.09 17.17 6.26
N LEU A 229 -4.45 16.02 6.42
CA LEU A 229 -5.13 14.74 6.67
C LEU A 229 -4.32 13.89 7.65
N GLN A 230 -5.03 13.20 8.55
CA GLN A 230 -4.45 12.26 9.50
C GLN A 230 -4.75 10.83 9.04
N PHE A 231 -3.69 10.04 8.85
CA PHE A 231 -3.77 8.65 8.36
C PHE A 231 -3.28 7.62 9.40
N ASP A 232 -2.78 8.07 10.55
CA ASP A 232 -2.18 7.27 11.62
C ASP A 232 -2.46 7.93 12.99
N SER A 233 -1.76 7.52 14.06
CA SER A 233 -1.93 8.14 15.38
C SER A 233 -1.15 9.45 15.58
N GLU A 234 -0.40 9.92 14.57
CA GLU A 234 0.29 11.22 14.62
C GLU A 234 -0.68 12.39 14.35
N ARG A 235 -0.16 13.62 14.44
CA ARG A 235 -0.93 14.84 14.09
C ARG A 235 -1.32 14.85 12.59
N PRO A 236 -2.41 15.54 12.20
CA PRO A 236 -2.74 15.77 10.79
C PRO A 236 -1.53 16.31 10.00
N LYS A 237 -1.29 15.71 8.84
CA LYS A 237 -0.10 15.94 8.02
C LYS A 237 -0.50 16.77 6.78
N PRO A 238 0.27 17.82 6.43
CA PRO A 238 -0.09 18.75 5.35
C PRO A 238 0.10 18.17 3.95
N LEU A 239 -0.70 18.65 3.00
CA LEU A 239 -0.60 18.30 1.59
C LEU A 239 0.22 19.32 0.78
N PRO A 240 0.81 18.88 -0.36
CA PRO A 240 0.77 17.51 -0.90
C PRO A 240 1.71 16.53 -0.17
N MET A 241 2.42 17.00 0.85
CA MET A 241 3.51 16.27 1.52
C MET A 241 3.11 14.91 2.09
N THR A 242 1.90 14.75 2.64
CA THR A 242 1.38 13.44 3.07
C THR A 242 1.29 12.43 1.93
N CYS A 243 0.79 12.82 0.75
CA CYS A 243 0.73 11.94 -0.41
C CYS A 243 2.13 11.59 -0.94
N THR A 244 3.07 12.55 -0.94
CA THR A 244 4.45 12.30 -1.44
C THR A 244 5.21 11.21 -0.67
N MET A 245 4.81 10.87 0.56
CA MET A 245 5.47 9.80 1.33
C MET A 245 5.21 8.41 0.75
N CYS A 246 4.03 8.17 0.16
CA CYS A 246 3.68 6.91 -0.47
C CYS A 246 3.84 6.99 -2.00
N HIS A 247 3.37 8.08 -2.61
CA HIS A 247 3.32 8.27 -4.07
C HIS A 247 4.59 8.89 -4.68
N GLY A 248 5.61 9.15 -3.86
CA GLY A 248 6.86 9.78 -4.29
C GLY A 248 6.73 11.25 -4.70
N GLY A 249 7.81 11.73 -5.30
CA GLY A 249 7.96 13.11 -5.74
C GLY A 249 8.30 14.12 -4.64
N VAL A 250 8.59 15.34 -5.08
CA VAL A 250 9.01 16.49 -4.27
C VAL A 250 8.07 17.66 -4.55
N TYR A 251 7.54 18.29 -3.51
CA TYR A 251 6.74 19.52 -3.67
C TYR A 251 7.64 20.72 -3.93
N GLU A 252 7.32 21.52 -4.95
CA GLU A 252 8.05 22.70 -5.34
C GLU A 252 7.21 23.96 -5.13
N GLU A 253 7.59 24.76 -4.13
CA GLU A 253 6.84 25.93 -3.67
C GLU A 253 6.66 26.99 -4.78
N ASP A 254 7.68 27.18 -5.63
CA ASP A 254 7.67 28.16 -6.73
C ASP A 254 6.65 27.85 -7.83
N THR A 255 6.30 26.57 -8.03
CA THR A 255 5.35 26.13 -9.07
C THR A 255 3.98 25.76 -8.48
N GLY A 256 3.92 25.45 -7.18
CA GLY A 256 2.74 24.88 -6.54
C GLY A 256 2.48 23.42 -6.92
N LEU A 257 3.43 22.74 -7.57
CA LEU A 257 3.29 21.37 -8.10
C LEU A 257 4.18 20.37 -7.36
N VAL A 258 3.84 19.09 -7.48
CA VAL A 258 4.74 17.98 -7.13
C VAL A 258 5.49 17.54 -8.38
N ARG A 259 6.81 17.42 -8.28
CA ARG A 259 7.69 16.84 -9.31
C ARG A 259 8.06 15.40 -8.97
N GLY A 260 7.88 14.45 -9.88
CA GLY A 260 8.26 13.04 -9.75
C GLY A 260 7.27 12.16 -8.99
N ALA A 261 6.01 12.57 -8.86
CA ALA A 261 4.94 11.75 -8.27
C ALA A 261 4.46 10.65 -9.23
N SER A 262 3.90 9.57 -8.67
CA SER A 262 3.30 8.45 -9.42
C SER A 262 1.96 8.00 -8.82
N PHE A 263 1.15 7.32 -9.63
CA PHE A 263 0.13 6.42 -9.09
C PHE A 263 0.79 5.14 -8.55
N LEU A 264 0.15 4.50 -7.57
CA LEU A 264 0.62 3.25 -6.96
C LEU A 264 -0.04 2.02 -7.59
N PRO A 265 0.64 0.86 -7.63
CA PRO A 265 0.02 -0.39 -8.01
C PRO A 265 -0.93 -0.87 -6.91
N LEU A 266 -2.11 -1.35 -7.29
CA LEU A 266 -3.05 -1.99 -6.38
C LEU A 266 -2.68 -3.46 -6.22
N MET A 267 -1.92 -3.75 -5.16
CA MET A 267 -1.39 -5.09 -4.87
C MET A 267 -2.36 -5.89 -4.01
N LEU A 268 -2.82 -7.05 -4.50
CA LEU A 268 -3.87 -7.85 -3.85
C LEU A 268 -3.46 -8.40 -2.45
N GLU A 269 -2.17 -8.35 -2.10
CA GLU A 269 -1.64 -8.70 -0.78
C GLU A 269 -1.87 -7.62 0.30
N SER A 270 -2.04 -6.36 -0.10
CA SER A 270 -2.32 -5.24 0.82
C SER A 270 -3.82 -4.93 0.96
N LEU A 271 -4.68 -5.60 0.18
CA LEU A 271 -6.11 -5.31 0.07
C LEU A 271 -6.97 -6.49 0.56
N ASP A 272 -7.70 -6.31 1.65
CA ASP A 272 -8.81 -7.19 2.00
C ASP A 272 -10.11 -6.68 1.33
N PHE A 273 -10.99 -7.58 0.90
CA PHE A 273 -12.27 -7.25 0.26
C PHE A 273 -13.41 -7.93 1.02
N GLN A 274 -14.56 -7.25 1.20
CA GLN A 274 -15.76 -7.85 1.80
C GLN A 274 -16.19 -9.10 1.02
N ARG A 275 -16.01 -9.07 -0.31
CA ARG A 275 -16.14 -10.23 -1.18
C ARG A 275 -15.29 -10.04 -2.44
N PHE A 276 -14.10 -10.64 -2.48
CA PHE A 276 -13.35 -10.72 -3.74
C PHE A 276 -14.10 -11.61 -4.74
N THR A 277 -14.29 -11.13 -5.97
CA THR A 277 -14.98 -11.85 -7.05
C THR A 277 -14.24 -11.62 -8.37
N PRO A 278 -14.50 -12.42 -9.43
CA PRO A 278 -13.94 -12.14 -10.76
C PRO A 278 -14.27 -10.74 -11.31
N THR A 279 -15.38 -10.12 -10.85
CA THR A 279 -15.71 -8.73 -11.16
C THR A 279 -14.74 -7.76 -10.49
N GLU A 280 -14.41 -7.98 -9.22
CA GLU A 280 -13.45 -7.13 -8.48
C GLU A 280 -12.02 -7.34 -8.97
N GLU A 281 -11.65 -8.57 -9.35
CA GLU A 281 -10.35 -8.87 -9.97
C GLU A 281 -10.19 -8.16 -11.33
N GLU A 282 -11.22 -8.17 -12.17
CA GLU A 282 -11.21 -7.42 -13.44
C GLU A 282 -11.24 -5.89 -13.22
N ARG A 283 -11.90 -5.38 -12.16
CA ARG A 283 -11.76 -3.96 -11.78
C ARG A 283 -10.33 -3.63 -11.34
N LEU A 284 -9.74 -4.45 -10.46
CA LEU A 284 -8.36 -4.32 -9.97
C LEU A 284 -7.36 -4.32 -11.14
N ARG A 285 -7.54 -5.24 -12.11
CA ARG A 285 -6.76 -5.27 -13.35
C ARG A 285 -6.93 -3.98 -14.15
N ARG A 286 -8.17 -3.52 -14.37
CA ARG A 286 -8.42 -2.28 -15.13
C ARG A 286 -7.85 -1.04 -14.44
N ALA A 287 -7.88 -0.96 -13.11
CA ALA A 287 -7.19 0.08 -12.36
C ALA A 287 -5.66 0.01 -12.55
N ASN A 288 -5.06 -1.18 -12.39
CA ASN A 288 -3.62 -1.39 -12.61
C ASN A 288 -3.17 -1.12 -14.06
N ALA A 289 -4.02 -1.37 -15.06
CA ALA A 289 -3.79 -0.95 -16.45
C ALA A 289 -3.73 0.58 -16.57
N LEU A 290 -4.69 1.30 -15.98
CA LEU A 290 -4.66 2.77 -15.97
C LEU A 290 -3.44 3.34 -15.22
N VAL A 291 -2.99 2.71 -14.13
CA VAL A 291 -1.70 3.02 -13.49
C VAL A 291 -0.54 2.80 -14.47
N ARG A 292 -0.52 1.67 -15.18
CA ARG A 292 0.54 1.31 -16.14
C ARG A 292 0.65 2.30 -17.31
N LEU A 293 -0.46 2.93 -17.71
CA LEU A 293 -0.52 3.97 -18.75
C LEU A 293 0.01 5.34 -18.30
N THR A 294 0.19 5.62 -17.00
CA THR A 294 0.78 6.88 -16.50
C THR A 294 2.30 7.01 -16.73
N ASN A 295 2.92 6.04 -17.43
CA ASN A 295 4.38 5.87 -17.52
C ASN A 295 5.08 5.90 -16.13
N PRO A 296 4.65 5.06 -15.17
CA PRO A 296 5.12 5.17 -13.78
C PRO A 296 6.58 4.66 -13.62
N PRO A 297 7.23 4.91 -12.46
CA PRO A 297 8.60 4.50 -12.20
C PRO A 297 8.86 2.98 -12.40
N PRO A 298 10.14 2.57 -12.60
CA PRO A 298 10.51 1.17 -12.82
C PRO A 298 9.87 0.18 -11.83
N GLY A 299 9.97 0.45 -10.52
CA GLY A 299 9.39 -0.41 -9.48
C GLY A 299 7.89 -0.64 -9.63
N VAL A 300 7.11 0.41 -9.95
CA VAL A 300 5.66 0.28 -10.17
C VAL A 300 5.36 -0.59 -11.38
N ARG A 301 6.12 -0.42 -12.47
CA ARG A 301 5.97 -1.23 -13.68
C ARG A 301 6.29 -2.69 -13.40
N ILE A 302 7.39 -2.99 -12.69
CA ILE A 302 7.78 -4.37 -12.36
C ILE A 302 6.76 -5.07 -11.45
N ILE A 303 6.15 -4.37 -10.48
CA ILE A 303 5.05 -4.95 -9.68
C ILE A 303 3.86 -5.33 -10.57
N ILE A 304 3.41 -4.42 -11.45
CA ILE A 304 2.25 -4.66 -12.31
C ILE A 304 2.54 -5.77 -13.33
N ASP A 305 3.72 -5.77 -13.94
CA ASP A 305 4.10 -6.75 -14.95
C ASP A 305 4.31 -8.15 -14.32
N ALA A 306 4.76 -8.23 -13.06
CA ALA A 306 4.81 -9.48 -12.30
C ALA A 306 3.43 -9.96 -11.82
N ALA A 307 2.54 -9.04 -11.40
CA ALA A 307 1.18 -9.38 -11.00
C ALA A 307 0.33 -9.90 -12.18
N TYR A 308 0.60 -9.44 -13.41
CA TYR A 308 -0.12 -9.83 -14.62
C TYR A 308 0.86 -10.25 -15.73
N PRO A 309 1.47 -11.45 -15.67
CA PRO A 309 2.53 -11.88 -16.60
C PRO A 309 2.04 -12.07 -18.04
N ASP A 310 0.73 -12.26 -18.24
CA ASP A 310 0.08 -12.26 -19.56
C ASP A 310 -0.19 -10.83 -20.11
N GLY A 311 0.29 -9.79 -19.42
CA GLY A 311 0.07 -8.38 -19.70
C GLY A 311 -1.19 -7.82 -19.00
N VAL A 312 -1.02 -6.79 -18.16
CA VAL A 312 -2.12 -6.14 -17.42
C VAL A 312 -3.23 -5.61 -18.33
N GLU A 313 -2.91 -5.16 -19.54
CA GLU A 313 -3.89 -4.64 -20.51
C GLU A 313 -4.88 -5.70 -21.03
N ARG A 314 -4.51 -6.99 -20.99
CA ARG A 314 -5.32 -8.08 -21.52
C ARG A 314 -6.55 -8.30 -20.65
N ILE A 315 -7.75 -8.10 -21.21
CA ILE A 315 -9.04 -8.34 -20.54
C ILE A 315 -9.06 -9.76 -19.95
N GLY A 316 -9.42 -9.88 -18.67
CA GLY A 316 -9.42 -11.15 -17.95
C GLY A 316 -8.04 -11.70 -17.58
N ALA A 317 -6.96 -10.90 -17.61
CA ALA A 317 -5.71 -11.28 -16.96
C ALA A 317 -5.88 -11.35 -15.43
N THR A 318 -5.68 -12.54 -14.88
CA THR A 318 -5.76 -12.83 -13.45
C THR A 318 -4.49 -12.41 -12.70
N TYR A 319 -4.67 -12.01 -11.44
CA TYR A 319 -3.61 -11.53 -10.56
C TYR A 319 -2.81 -12.72 -9.98
N GLN A 320 -1.51 -12.78 -10.25
CA GLN A 320 -0.63 -13.86 -9.83
C GLN A 320 0.02 -13.58 -8.47
N ARG A 321 -0.74 -13.84 -7.38
CA ARG A 321 -0.31 -13.57 -6.00
C ARG A 321 1.08 -14.10 -5.66
N ASP A 322 1.49 -15.26 -6.16
CA ASP A 322 2.78 -15.87 -5.78
C ASP A 322 3.95 -15.56 -6.72
N ARG A 323 3.73 -14.70 -7.73
CA ARG A 323 4.79 -14.33 -8.67
C ARG A 323 5.84 -13.44 -7.99
N VAL A 324 7.08 -13.81 -8.25
CA VAL A 324 8.29 -13.03 -7.98
C VAL A 324 8.72 -12.39 -9.31
N PRO A 325 9.04 -11.09 -9.35
CA PRO A 325 9.69 -10.46 -10.49
C PRO A 325 11.03 -11.12 -10.82
N ASP A 326 11.44 -11.08 -12.08
CA ASP A 326 12.67 -11.74 -12.52
C ASP A 326 13.93 -11.10 -11.88
N SER A 327 13.87 -9.80 -11.55
CA SER A 327 14.91 -9.08 -10.79
C SER A 327 14.89 -9.34 -9.27
N TRP A 328 13.97 -10.17 -8.80
CA TRP A 328 13.90 -10.70 -7.43
C TRP A 328 14.04 -12.23 -7.37
N ALA A 329 14.40 -12.87 -8.49
CA ALA A 329 14.52 -14.33 -8.57
C ALA A 329 15.58 -14.93 -7.62
N GLU A 330 16.59 -14.14 -7.21
CA GLU A 330 17.63 -14.53 -6.24
C GLU A 330 17.22 -14.31 -4.77
N ALA A 331 16.15 -13.53 -4.52
CA ALA A 331 15.59 -13.26 -3.18
C ALA A 331 14.05 -13.44 -3.17
N PRO A 332 13.55 -14.63 -3.53
CA PRO A 332 12.12 -14.84 -3.76
C PRO A 332 11.28 -14.84 -2.48
N ASP A 333 11.90 -15.14 -1.33
CA ASP A 333 11.20 -15.25 -0.05
C ASP A 333 11.18 -13.90 0.67
N GLU A 334 12.27 -13.12 0.60
CA GLU A 334 12.27 -11.69 0.90
C GLU A 334 11.19 -10.96 0.09
N TRP A 335 11.05 -11.26 -1.21
CA TRP A 335 10.01 -10.67 -2.04
C TRP A 335 8.60 -11.00 -1.53
N ARG A 336 8.26 -12.30 -1.39
CA ARG A 336 6.89 -12.71 -1.08
C ARG A 336 6.46 -12.33 0.33
N SER A 337 7.34 -12.45 1.31
CA SER A 337 7.01 -12.34 2.73
C SER A 337 7.27 -10.97 3.34
N LEU A 338 8.25 -10.20 2.84
CA LEU A 338 8.58 -8.87 3.38
C LEU A 338 8.31 -7.76 2.37
N VAL A 339 8.97 -7.79 1.22
CA VAL A 339 9.07 -6.62 0.35
C VAL A 339 7.73 -6.33 -0.33
N ARG A 340 7.09 -7.32 -0.98
CA ARG A 340 5.78 -7.12 -1.61
C ARG A 340 4.68 -6.69 -0.63
N PRO A 341 4.43 -7.37 0.52
CA PRO A 341 3.34 -6.98 1.41
C PRO A 341 3.56 -5.66 2.16
N TYR A 342 4.81 -5.29 2.51
CA TYR A 342 5.07 -4.14 3.41
C TYR A 342 5.87 -2.98 2.81
N CYS A 343 6.75 -3.23 1.83
CA CYS A 343 7.65 -2.18 1.30
C CYS A 343 7.23 -1.68 -0.10
N ALA A 344 6.82 -2.60 -0.97
CA ALA A 344 6.70 -2.40 -2.40
C ALA A 344 5.67 -1.32 -2.78
N GLY A 345 4.57 -1.21 -2.03
CA GLY A 345 3.50 -0.25 -2.30
C GLY A 345 4.01 1.18 -2.36
N CYS A 346 4.71 1.64 -1.31
CA CYS A 346 5.27 2.99 -1.27
C CYS A 346 6.60 3.09 -2.04
N HIS A 347 7.54 2.18 -1.76
CA HIS A 347 8.91 2.31 -2.28
C HIS A 347 9.01 2.18 -3.80
N ALA A 348 8.04 1.56 -4.48
CA ALA A 348 8.03 1.46 -5.94
C ALA A 348 7.88 2.81 -6.65
N ALA A 349 7.19 3.77 -6.03
CA ALA A 349 6.98 5.11 -6.58
C ALA A 349 8.09 6.10 -6.20
N LEU A 350 8.92 5.78 -5.20
CA LEU A 350 9.99 6.67 -4.74
C LEU A 350 11.15 6.77 -5.75
N GLY A 351 11.36 5.77 -6.60
CA GLY A 351 12.51 5.71 -7.52
C GLY A 351 13.82 5.47 -6.77
N ASP A 352 14.92 6.11 -7.19
CA ASP A 352 16.17 6.10 -6.43
C ASP A 352 16.08 7.02 -5.21
N VAL A 353 15.65 6.44 -4.08
CA VAL A 353 15.85 7.06 -2.77
C VAL A 353 17.00 6.34 -2.08
N ARG A 354 18.21 6.91 -2.22
CA ARG A 354 19.44 6.50 -1.53
C ARG A 354 19.92 5.09 -1.90
N GLY A 355 19.80 4.72 -3.18
CA GLY A 355 20.19 3.40 -3.69
C GLY A 355 19.28 2.27 -3.21
N PHE A 356 18.07 2.57 -2.76
CA PHE A 356 17.03 1.57 -2.51
C PHE A 356 16.04 1.62 -3.67
N HIS A 357 15.85 0.49 -4.35
CA HIS A 357 14.99 0.36 -5.53
C HIS A 357 14.13 -0.90 -5.37
N ILE A 358 12.89 -0.87 -5.86
CA ILE A 358 12.00 -2.05 -5.87
C ILE A 358 12.13 -2.86 -7.17
N ASP A 359 12.76 -2.29 -8.20
CA ASP A 359 13.02 -2.95 -9.48
C ASP A 359 14.26 -3.88 -9.50
N ASP A 360 15.05 -3.93 -8.44
CA ASP A 360 16.23 -4.81 -8.30
C ASP A 360 16.38 -5.28 -6.83
N ALA A 361 16.60 -6.58 -6.61
CA ALA A 361 16.90 -7.12 -5.28
C ALA A 361 18.33 -6.80 -4.79
N THR A 362 19.28 -6.60 -5.69
CA THR A 362 20.71 -6.41 -5.35
C THR A 362 20.95 -5.27 -4.37
N PRO A 363 20.35 -4.07 -4.54
CA PRO A 363 20.51 -2.96 -3.59
C PRO A 363 19.76 -3.19 -2.28
N PHE A 364 18.62 -3.89 -2.30
CA PHE A 364 17.92 -4.30 -1.07
C PHE A 364 18.80 -5.23 -0.22
N LEU A 365 19.34 -6.29 -0.83
CA LEU A 365 20.19 -7.28 -0.16
C LEU A 365 21.47 -6.63 0.37
N THR A 366 22.11 -5.79 -0.44
CA THR A 366 23.32 -5.03 -0.06
C THR A 366 23.06 -4.05 1.09
N GLN A 367 21.84 -3.52 1.20
CA GLN A 367 21.43 -2.62 2.29
C GLN A 367 20.64 -3.31 3.42
N ARG A 368 20.56 -4.65 3.46
CA ARG A 368 19.65 -5.37 4.39
C ARG A 368 19.84 -4.99 5.85
N ASP A 369 21.07 -4.82 6.31
CA ASP A 369 21.36 -4.46 7.71
C ASP A 369 20.95 -3.00 8.02
N ARG A 370 20.99 -2.12 7.01
CA ARG A 370 20.45 -0.75 7.08
C ARG A 370 18.92 -0.75 7.09
N VAL A 371 18.29 -1.60 6.27
CA VAL A 371 16.83 -1.80 6.28
C VAL A 371 16.39 -2.29 7.66
N ARG A 372 17.06 -3.30 8.22
CA ARG A 372 16.85 -3.79 9.60
C ARG A 372 16.95 -2.66 10.63
N ALA A 373 18.05 -1.91 10.64
CA ALA A 373 18.25 -0.83 11.60
C ALA A 373 17.20 0.31 11.49
N LEU A 374 16.60 0.52 10.32
CA LEU A 374 15.51 1.49 10.11
C LEU A 374 14.13 0.91 10.47
N THR A 375 13.83 -0.32 10.06
CA THR A 375 12.51 -0.95 10.17
C THR A 375 12.26 -1.57 11.55
N CYS A 376 13.29 -2.16 12.16
CA CYS A 376 13.24 -2.83 13.46
C CYS A 376 13.86 -1.99 14.58
N GLY A 377 14.70 -1.02 14.23
CA GLY A 377 15.54 -0.27 15.17
C GLY A 377 16.80 -1.05 15.56
N ASN A 378 17.81 -0.33 16.04
CA ASN A 378 18.86 -0.92 16.87
C ASN A 378 18.34 -1.03 18.33
N PRO A 379 18.86 -1.97 19.15
CA PRO A 379 18.53 -2.05 20.58
C PRO A 379 18.66 -0.69 21.29
N GLY A 380 17.58 -0.22 21.91
CA GLY A 380 17.52 1.08 22.58
C GLY A 380 17.21 2.29 21.67
N SER A 381 16.91 2.09 20.38
CA SER A 381 16.46 3.13 19.45
C SER A 381 15.04 2.92 18.95
N ILE A 382 14.37 3.97 18.48
CA ILE A 382 13.00 3.91 17.94
C ILE A 382 13.08 3.61 16.43
N PRO A 383 12.30 2.64 15.89
CA PRO A 383 12.28 2.35 14.46
C PRO A 383 11.86 3.55 13.61
N LEU A 384 12.65 3.86 12.59
CA LEU A 384 12.56 5.07 11.76
C LEU A 384 11.66 4.86 10.53
N MET A 385 10.39 4.52 10.76
CA MET A 385 9.33 4.53 9.74
C MET A 385 8.20 5.52 10.08
N PRO A 386 8.47 6.85 10.19
CA PRO A 386 7.55 7.86 10.75
C PRO A 386 6.34 8.22 9.85
N GLN A 387 6.06 7.43 8.81
CA GLN A 387 4.94 7.62 7.89
C GLN A 387 4.22 6.30 7.57
N ALA A 388 4.62 5.22 8.22
CA ALA A 388 4.15 3.87 7.97
C ALA A 388 3.85 3.17 9.31
N GLU A 389 3.22 3.89 10.24
CA GLU A 389 2.94 3.39 11.59
C GLU A 389 2.08 2.11 11.54
N VAL A 390 1.06 2.12 10.69
CA VAL A 390 0.15 0.99 10.51
C VAL A 390 0.82 -0.15 9.73
N THR A 391 1.66 0.14 8.74
CA THR A 391 2.54 -0.86 8.10
C THR A 391 3.49 -1.51 9.09
N ARG A 392 4.12 -0.73 9.99
CA ARG A 392 4.97 -1.28 11.04
C ARG A 392 4.18 -2.20 11.95
N ARG A 393 3.00 -1.78 12.43
CA ARG A 393 2.09 -2.64 13.22
C ARG A 393 1.66 -3.91 12.47
N ALA A 394 1.56 -3.88 11.14
CA ALA A 394 1.20 -5.03 10.31
C ALA A 394 2.40 -5.97 10.03
N LEU A 395 3.63 -5.45 10.03
CA LEU A 395 4.88 -6.19 9.97
C LEU A 395 5.23 -6.81 11.34
N ASP A 396 5.07 -6.04 12.43
CA ASP A 396 5.23 -6.50 13.82
C ASP A 396 4.32 -7.70 14.14
N ALA A 397 3.19 -7.83 13.43
CA ALA A 397 2.20 -8.90 13.59
C ALA A 397 2.43 -10.12 12.67
N ASP A 398 3.36 -10.07 11.71
CA ASP A 398 3.73 -11.21 10.86
C ASP A 398 5.11 -11.74 11.29
N PRO A 399 5.18 -12.92 11.94
CA PRO A 399 6.43 -13.45 12.46
C PRO A 399 7.42 -13.89 11.37
N ILE A 400 6.95 -14.18 10.15
CA ILE A 400 7.82 -14.56 9.02
C ILE A 400 8.46 -13.30 8.45
N ALA A 401 7.64 -12.29 8.16
CA ALA A 401 8.12 -10.99 7.68
C ALA A 401 9.04 -10.30 8.69
N ARG A 402 8.69 -10.36 9.99
CA ARG A 402 9.54 -9.88 11.09
C ARG A 402 10.87 -10.62 11.15
N ASN A 403 10.89 -11.96 11.09
CA ASN A 403 12.14 -12.72 11.12
C ASN A 403 13.05 -12.40 9.91
N ILE A 404 12.49 -12.19 8.73
CA ILE A 404 13.26 -11.76 7.55
C ILE A 404 13.85 -10.34 7.75
N ALA A 405 13.03 -9.39 8.23
CA ALA A 405 13.47 -8.01 8.46
C ALA A 405 14.47 -7.88 9.63
N CYS A 406 14.12 -8.39 10.80
CA CYS A 406 14.79 -8.18 12.09
C CYS A 406 15.73 -9.33 12.48
N GLY A 407 15.46 -10.54 12.01
CA GLY A 407 16.16 -11.76 12.43
C GLY A 407 15.37 -12.55 13.47
N PRO A 408 15.86 -13.74 13.88
CA PRO A 408 15.10 -14.67 14.71
C PRO A 408 15.07 -14.33 16.21
N ASN A 409 15.71 -13.23 16.62
CA ASN A 409 15.96 -12.88 18.03
C ASN A 409 15.36 -11.52 18.45
N ASP A 410 14.67 -10.81 17.54
CA ASP A 410 14.16 -9.42 17.70
C ASP A 410 12.63 -9.33 17.48
#